data_AF-A0A8S8Y968-F1
#
_entry.id   AF-A0A8S8Y968-F1
#
_cell.length_a   1.000
_cell.length_b   1.000
_cell.length_c   1.000
_cell.angle_alpha   90.00
_cell.angle_beta   90.00
_cell.angle_gamma   90.00
#
_symmetry.space_group_name_H-M   'P 1'
#
loop_
_entity.id
_entity.type
_entity.pdbx_description
1 polymer ?
#
loop_
_entity_poly.entity_id
_entity_poly.type
_entity_poly.pdbx_seq_one_letter_code
_entity_poly.pdbx_strand_id
1 'polypeptide(L)'
;MLWWFEGGTSWLGDLICLRSGAWTEDNWKEEFNLKVNRHLNRHGAAHESLAESSESAWTHLYKRTAWSSERRINYYLEGEFAMMALDVELRRRTRGARGLDDVMVEAFRRHAVDAEEPGVDHRRLRQALTSTEGGRRLGGMLDELMTTRTAPPITSMLTALGLELKSRKTGGARRLAGRRPTFATRQGLVTTHLEGSRSGITSMQATRWWPSTTAGITEVRT
;
A
#
# COMPACT_ATOMS: atom_id res chain seq x y z
N MET A 1 -5.94 -14.06 10.22
CA MET A 1 -6.52 -13.21 9.15
C MET A 1 -6.57 -11.70 9.46
N LEU A 2 -6.23 -11.23 10.68
CA LEU A 2 -6.26 -9.80 11.02
C LEU A 2 -5.45 -8.92 10.05
N TRP A 3 -4.35 -9.41 9.50
CA TRP A 3 -3.54 -8.68 8.53
C TRP A 3 -4.35 -8.13 7.33
N TRP A 4 -5.35 -8.86 6.83
CA TRP A 4 -6.17 -8.41 5.71
C TRP A 4 -7.05 -7.22 6.11
N PHE A 5 -7.69 -7.32 7.27
CA PHE A 5 -8.60 -6.27 7.76
C PHE A 5 -7.82 -5.03 8.21
N GLU A 6 -6.81 -5.23 9.03
CA GLU A 6 -6.05 -4.15 9.67
C GLU A 6 -5.03 -3.52 8.71
N GLY A 7 -4.33 -4.37 7.94
CA GLY A 7 -3.46 -3.91 6.85
C GLY A 7 -4.25 -3.32 5.69
N GLY A 8 -5.39 -3.92 5.33
CA GLY A 8 -6.30 -3.37 4.31
C GLY A 8 -6.86 -2.01 4.68
N THR A 9 -7.31 -1.86 5.93
CA THR A 9 -7.79 -0.57 6.44
C THR A 9 -6.66 0.46 6.50
N SER A 10 -5.43 0.04 6.84
CA SER A 10 -4.27 0.94 6.82
C SER A 10 -3.97 1.46 5.41
N TRP A 11 -3.93 0.57 4.39
CA TRP A 11 -3.65 0.95 3.00
C TRP A 11 -4.77 1.80 2.40
N LEU A 12 -6.01 1.31 2.48
CA LEU A 12 -7.15 2.00 1.88
C LEU A 12 -7.51 3.27 2.65
N GLY A 13 -7.31 3.30 3.96
CA GLY A 13 -7.52 4.50 4.78
C GLY A 13 -6.64 5.65 4.32
N ASP A 14 -5.34 5.43 4.17
CA ASP A 14 -4.40 6.43 3.64
C ASP A 14 -4.81 6.90 2.24
N LEU A 15 -5.19 5.97 1.35
CA LEU A 15 -5.65 6.30 0.00
C LEU A 15 -6.96 7.10 0.01
N ILE A 16 -7.90 6.80 0.92
CA ILE A 16 -9.16 7.53 1.07
C ILE A 16 -8.88 8.95 1.56
N CYS A 17 -7.99 9.14 2.54
CA CYS A 17 -7.58 10.46 3.00
C CYS A 17 -6.99 11.31 1.87
N LEU A 18 -6.13 10.72 1.03
CA LEU A 18 -5.58 11.40 -0.14
C LEU A 18 -6.66 11.69 -1.21
N ARG A 19 -7.50 10.70 -1.54
CA ARG A 19 -8.54 10.80 -2.59
C ARG A 19 -9.66 11.78 -2.25
N SER A 20 -10.01 11.88 -0.98
CA SER A 20 -11.02 12.83 -0.47
C SER A 20 -10.50 14.27 -0.40
N GLY A 21 -9.19 14.48 -0.55
CA GLY A 21 -8.55 15.79 -0.33
C GLY A 21 -8.35 16.14 1.14
N ALA A 22 -8.69 15.25 2.08
CA ALA A 22 -8.41 15.46 3.51
C ALA A 22 -6.89 15.53 3.78
N TRP A 23 -6.10 14.79 3.02
CA TRP A 23 -4.64 14.87 3.00
C TRP A 23 -4.15 15.46 1.70
N THR A 24 -3.13 16.32 1.79
CA THR A 24 -2.33 16.69 0.62
C THR A 24 -1.40 15.54 0.23
N GLU A 25 -0.85 15.58 -0.99
CA GLU A 25 0.16 14.62 -1.42
C GLU A 25 1.40 14.64 -0.50
N ASP A 26 1.75 15.81 0.05
CA ASP A 26 2.89 15.95 0.96
C ASP A 26 2.61 15.32 2.33
N ASN A 27 1.38 15.45 2.86
CA ASN A 27 0.99 14.74 4.08
C ASN A 27 1.09 13.22 3.88
N TRP A 28 0.56 12.71 2.77
CA TRP A 28 0.65 11.29 2.45
C TRP A 28 2.11 10.83 2.32
N LYS A 29 2.96 11.59 1.61
CA LYS A 29 4.40 11.27 1.48
C LYS A 29 5.08 11.22 2.84
N GLU A 30 4.79 12.16 3.74
CA GLU A 30 5.38 12.19 5.09
C GLU A 30 5.02 10.93 5.88
N GLU A 31 3.73 10.59 5.95
CA GLU A 31 3.25 9.40 6.67
C GLU A 31 3.78 8.09 6.06
N PHE A 32 3.72 7.99 4.73
CA PHE A 32 4.24 6.82 4.02
C PHE A 32 5.75 6.66 4.22
N ASN A 33 6.51 7.75 4.25
CA ASN A 33 7.93 7.75 4.60
C ASN A 33 8.18 7.16 6.00
N LEU A 34 7.37 7.52 7.00
CA LEU A 34 7.48 6.99 8.36
C LEU A 34 7.23 5.49 8.40
N LYS A 35 6.20 5.01 7.69
CA LYS A 35 5.84 3.60 7.60
C LYS A 35 6.96 2.77 6.97
N VAL A 36 7.50 3.21 5.83
CA VAL A 36 8.58 2.46 5.18
C VAL A 36 9.88 2.51 6.01
N ASN A 37 10.20 3.64 6.64
CA ASN A 37 11.32 3.70 7.59
C ASN A 37 11.16 2.66 8.71
N ARG A 38 9.94 2.53 9.25
CA ARG A 38 9.65 1.55 10.29
C ARG A 38 9.83 0.12 9.80
N HIS A 39 9.45 -0.18 8.57
CA HIS A 39 9.64 -1.50 7.97
C HIS A 39 11.12 -1.81 7.73
N LEU A 40 11.86 -0.89 7.13
CA LEU A 40 13.28 -1.10 6.81
C LEU A 40 14.17 -1.23 8.06
N ASN A 41 13.71 -0.76 9.22
CA ASN A 41 14.40 -0.91 10.50
C ASN A 41 13.88 -2.11 11.33
N ARG A 42 13.08 -3.02 10.75
CA ARG A 42 12.59 -4.23 11.42
C ARG A 42 13.03 -5.48 10.65
N HIS A 43 13.26 -6.56 11.40
CA HIS A 43 13.75 -7.82 10.84
C HIS A 43 12.84 -9.01 11.12
N GLY A 44 11.69 -8.78 11.79
CA GLY A 44 10.75 -9.84 12.17
C GLY A 44 10.17 -10.63 11.01
N ALA A 45 10.16 -10.09 9.79
CA ALA A 45 9.61 -10.77 8.62
C ALA A 45 10.37 -12.05 8.26
N ALA A 46 11.64 -12.20 8.67
CA ALA A 46 12.39 -13.45 8.50
C ALA A 46 11.99 -14.54 9.51
N HIS A 47 11.20 -14.20 10.53
CA HIS A 47 10.90 -15.07 11.67
C HIS A 47 9.40 -15.35 11.83
N GLU A 48 8.55 -14.51 11.27
CA GLU A 48 7.10 -14.58 11.43
C GLU A 48 6.38 -14.14 10.14
N SER A 49 5.35 -14.89 9.75
CA SER A 49 4.46 -14.59 8.62
C SER A 49 3.25 -13.76 9.04
N LEU A 50 2.54 -13.18 8.07
CA LEU A 50 1.29 -12.43 8.31
C LEU A 50 0.20 -13.30 8.95
N ALA A 51 0.11 -14.56 8.54
CA ALA A 51 -0.80 -15.53 9.15
C ALA A 51 -0.48 -15.73 10.63
N GLU A 52 0.77 -16.07 10.96
CA GLU A 52 1.23 -16.33 12.33
C GLU A 52 1.03 -15.10 13.24
N SER A 53 1.39 -13.91 12.73
CA SER A 53 1.24 -12.65 13.46
C SER A 53 -0.22 -12.31 13.74
N SER A 54 -1.11 -12.61 12.79
CA SER A 54 -2.55 -12.43 12.96
C SER A 54 -3.14 -13.37 14.00
N GLU A 55 -2.71 -14.64 14.02
CA GLU A 55 -3.19 -15.64 14.98
C GLU A 55 -2.68 -15.36 16.39
N SER A 56 -1.43 -14.89 16.50
CA SER A 56 -0.78 -14.61 17.78
C SER A 56 -1.05 -13.21 18.32
N ALA A 57 -1.91 -12.42 17.67
CA ALA A 57 -2.15 -11.01 17.97
C ALA A 57 -2.52 -10.77 19.45
N TRP A 58 -3.40 -11.60 20.02
CA TRP A 58 -3.79 -11.51 21.42
C TRP A 58 -2.59 -11.72 22.37
N THR A 59 -1.77 -12.74 22.13
CA THR A 59 -0.56 -12.99 22.94
C THR A 59 0.47 -11.86 22.79
N HIS A 60 0.55 -11.23 21.62
CA HIS A 60 1.54 -10.21 21.30
C HIS A 60 1.25 -8.85 21.92
N LEU A 61 -0.03 -8.50 22.05
CA LEU A 61 -0.47 -7.27 22.73
C LEU A 61 -0.11 -7.27 24.23
N TYR A 62 -0.25 -8.41 24.91
CA TYR A 62 -0.05 -8.48 26.37
C TYR A 62 1.35 -8.89 26.81
N LYS A 63 2.18 -9.48 25.93
CA LYS A 63 3.52 -10.00 26.30
C LYS A 63 4.60 -9.52 25.33
N ARG A 64 4.83 -8.22 25.30
CA ARG A 64 5.92 -7.62 24.52
C ARG A 64 7.25 -7.75 25.27
N THR A 65 8.28 -8.19 24.57
CA THR A 65 9.67 -8.29 25.08
C THR A 65 10.60 -7.34 24.32
N ALA A 66 11.79 -7.09 24.86
CA ALA A 66 12.81 -6.24 24.23
C ALA A 66 13.20 -6.69 22.81
N TRP A 67 12.98 -7.97 22.47
CA TRP A 67 13.35 -8.58 21.18
C TRP A 67 12.19 -8.67 20.17
N SER A 68 11.06 -8.02 20.48
CA SER A 68 9.85 -8.16 19.68
C SER A 68 9.98 -7.53 18.29
N SER A 69 10.82 -6.51 18.10
CA SER A 69 11.04 -5.89 16.79
C SER A 69 11.87 -6.76 15.84
N GLU A 70 12.74 -7.61 16.40
CA GLU A 70 13.66 -8.46 15.64
C GLU A 70 13.02 -9.79 15.27
N ARG A 71 12.08 -10.30 16.09
CA ARG A 71 11.50 -11.64 15.93
C ARG A 71 10.02 -11.67 15.55
N ARG A 72 9.34 -10.52 15.54
CA ARG A 72 7.92 -10.42 15.22
C ARG A 72 7.66 -9.30 14.24
N ILE A 73 6.66 -9.50 13.39
CA ILE A 73 6.16 -8.46 12.51
C ILE A 73 5.02 -7.67 13.16
N ASN A 74 4.69 -6.54 12.54
CA ASN A 74 3.44 -5.84 12.83
C ASN A 74 2.47 -6.12 11.68
N TYR A 75 1.43 -6.90 11.94
CA TYR A 75 0.44 -7.25 10.91
C TYR A 75 -0.32 -6.04 10.34
N TYR A 76 -0.35 -4.89 11.01
CA TYR A 76 -0.81 -3.63 10.41
C TYR A 76 0.15 -3.17 9.31
N LEU A 77 1.43 -3.02 9.65
CA LEU A 77 2.43 -2.44 8.75
C LEU A 77 2.78 -3.39 7.60
N GLU A 78 3.08 -4.64 7.91
CA GLU A 78 3.41 -5.62 6.87
C GLU A 78 2.15 -5.99 6.07
N GLY A 79 0.97 -6.00 6.71
CA GLY A 79 -0.30 -6.19 6.03
C GLY A 79 -0.60 -5.05 5.05
N GLU A 80 -0.36 -3.80 5.44
CA GLU A 80 -0.48 -2.64 4.55
C GLU A 80 0.40 -2.79 3.30
N PHE A 81 1.66 -3.19 3.45
CA PHE A 81 2.55 -3.40 2.31
C PHE A 81 2.17 -4.62 1.46
N ALA A 82 1.62 -5.68 2.06
CA ALA A 82 1.05 -6.79 1.30
C ALA A 82 -0.19 -6.35 0.48
N MET A 83 -1.04 -5.51 1.06
CA MET A 83 -2.21 -4.94 0.38
C MET A 83 -1.78 -4.01 -0.76
N MET A 84 -0.78 -3.15 -0.52
CA MET A 84 -0.15 -2.35 -1.57
C MET A 84 0.42 -3.22 -2.70
N ALA A 85 1.04 -4.36 -2.39
CA ALA A 85 1.58 -5.28 -3.39
C ALA A 85 0.50 -5.80 -4.34
N LEU A 86 -0.61 -6.24 -3.77
CA LEU A 86 -1.77 -6.72 -4.52
C LEU A 86 -2.39 -5.59 -5.35
N ASP A 87 -2.55 -4.40 -4.77
CA ASP A 87 -3.11 -3.24 -5.47
C ASP A 87 -2.25 -2.83 -6.67
N VAL A 88 -0.93 -2.70 -6.47
CA VAL A 88 0.03 -2.32 -7.51
C VAL A 88 0.03 -3.34 -8.64
N GLU A 89 0.08 -4.63 -8.32
CA GLU A 89 0.11 -5.67 -9.35
C GLU A 89 -1.21 -5.75 -10.12
N LEU A 90 -2.35 -5.60 -9.44
CA LEU A 90 -3.66 -5.58 -10.08
C LEU A 90 -3.82 -4.37 -11.01
N ARG A 91 -3.42 -3.19 -10.55
CA ARG A 91 -3.38 -1.96 -11.37
C ARG A 91 -2.45 -2.16 -12.57
N ARG A 92 -1.26 -2.72 -12.39
CA ARG A 92 -0.34 -3.00 -13.51
C ARG A 92 -0.97 -3.90 -14.57
N ARG A 93 -1.65 -4.98 -14.15
CA ARG A 93 -2.30 -5.96 -15.05
C ARG A 93 -3.49 -5.38 -15.81
N THR A 94 -4.23 -4.47 -15.18
CA THR A 94 -5.41 -3.84 -15.76
C THR A 94 -5.11 -2.47 -16.38
N ARG A 95 -3.83 -2.10 -16.49
CA ARG A 95 -3.39 -0.75 -16.89
C ARG A 95 -4.04 0.34 -16.05
N GLY A 96 -4.37 0.05 -14.79
CA GLY A 96 -4.99 0.91 -13.79
C GLY A 96 -6.51 0.94 -13.82
N ALA A 97 -7.17 0.07 -14.60
CA ALA A 97 -8.63 0.03 -14.66
C ALA A 97 -9.25 -0.59 -13.39
N ARG A 98 -8.50 -1.47 -12.70
CA ARG A 98 -8.90 -2.07 -11.43
C ARG A 98 -7.83 -1.89 -10.37
N GLY A 99 -8.26 -1.77 -9.13
CA GLY A 99 -7.42 -1.79 -7.94
C GLY A 99 -8.01 -2.64 -6.83
N LEU A 100 -7.36 -2.61 -5.68
CA LEU A 100 -7.78 -3.34 -4.49
C LEU A 100 -9.11 -2.83 -3.93
N ASP A 101 -9.47 -1.58 -4.22
CA ASP A 101 -10.81 -1.04 -3.99
C ASP A 101 -11.90 -1.87 -4.68
N ASP A 102 -11.71 -2.26 -5.95
CA ASP A 102 -12.65 -3.16 -6.64
C ASP A 102 -12.74 -4.52 -5.96
N VAL A 103 -11.60 -5.06 -5.48
CA VAL A 103 -11.54 -6.35 -4.79
C VAL A 103 -12.31 -6.30 -3.47
N MET A 104 -12.17 -5.20 -2.70
CA MET A 104 -12.88 -5.03 -1.43
C MET A 104 -14.38 -4.87 -1.63
N VAL A 105 -14.80 -4.11 -2.64
CA VAL A 105 -16.22 -3.98 -3.01
C VAL A 105 -16.78 -5.36 -3.40
N GLU A 106 -16.04 -6.11 -4.22
CA GLU A 106 -16.49 -7.44 -4.64
C GLU A 106 -16.54 -8.45 -3.49
N ALA A 107 -15.57 -8.41 -2.58
CA ALA A 107 -15.56 -9.24 -1.39
C ALA A 107 -16.75 -8.92 -0.48
N PHE A 108 -17.02 -7.64 -0.23
CA PHE A 108 -18.13 -7.19 0.60
C PHE A 108 -19.48 -7.57 -0.03
N ARG A 109 -19.66 -7.30 -1.33
CA ARG A 109 -20.88 -7.67 -2.05
C ARG A 109 -21.14 -9.17 -1.97
N ARG A 110 -20.17 -10.00 -2.34
CA ARG A 110 -20.35 -11.47 -2.41
C ARG A 110 -20.50 -12.16 -1.07
N HIS A 111 -19.81 -11.66 -0.03
CA HIS A 111 -19.62 -12.39 1.21
C HIS A 111 -20.29 -11.72 2.42
N ALA A 112 -20.94 -10.57 2.22
CA ALA A 112 -21.77 -9.93 3.22
C ALA A 112 -23.16 -9.56 2.67
N VAL A 113 -23.25 -8.85 1.55
CA VAL A 113 -24.55 -8.34 1.03
C VAL A 113 -25.38 -9.46 0.39
N ASP A 114 -24.78 -10.22 -0.52
CA ASP A 114 -25.48 -11.24 -1.31
C ASP A 114 -25.42 -12.64 -0.66
N ALA A 115 -24.76 -12.77 0.49
CA ALA A 115 -24.50 -14.05 1.14
C ALA A 115 -25.65 -14.43 2.09
N GLU A 116 -26.19 -15.64 1.92
CA GLU A 116 -27.11 -16.24 2.91
C GLU A 116 -26.42 -16.42 4.28
N GLU A 117 -25.13 -16.76 4.26
CA GLU A 117 -24.27 -16.84 5.44
C GLU A 117 -23.09 -15.85 5.32
N PRO A 118 -23.26 -14.63 5.86
CA PRO A 118 -22.21 -13.61 5.86
C PRO A 118 -20.96 -14.07 6.61
N GLY A 119 -19.81 -13.66 6.11
CA GLY A 119 -18.53 -13.99 6.71
C GLY A 119 -17.46 -14.21 5.68
N VAL A 120 -16.22 -14.13 6.12
CA VAL A 120 -15.08 -14.15 5.20
C VAL A 120 -13.95 -14.99 5.80
N ASP A 121 -13.41 -15.86 4.97
CA ASP A 121 -12.22 -16.64 5.22
C ASP A 121 -11.20 -16.37 4.10
N HIS A 122 -10.02 -16.95 4.22
CA HIS A 122 -8.97 -16.83 3.20
C HIS A 122 -9.45 -17.26 1.80
N ARG A 123 -10.26 -18.32 1.72
CA ARG A 123 -10.78 -18.86 0.46
C ARG A 123 -11.72 -17.87 -0.22
N ARG A 124 -12.63 -17.25 0.53
CA ARG A 124 -13.58 -16.23 0.05
C ARG A 124 -12.84 -14.97 -0.42
N LEU A 125 -11.84 -14.49 0.32
CA LEU A 125 -10.99 -13.37 -0.12
C LEU A 125 -10.22 -13.68 -1.40
N ARG A 126 -9.61 -14.87 -1.47
CA ARG A 126 -8.94 -15.36 -2.67
C ARG A 126 -9.91 -15.45 -3.84
N GLN A 127 -11.16 -15.84 -3.61
CA GLN A 127 -12.20 -15.88 -4.64
C GLN A 127 -12.56 -14.48 -5.15
N ALA A 128 -12.76 -13.50 -4.27
CA ALA A 128 -13.02 -12.11 -4.65
C ALA A 128 -11.86 -11.53 -5.49
N LEU A 129 -10.62 -11.71 -5.03
CA LEU A 129 -9.42 -11.28 -5.75
C LEU A 129 -9.32 -11.92 -7.13
N THR A 130 -9.46 -13.25 -7.22
CA THR A 130 -9.29 -13.97 -8.49
C THR A 130 -10.45 -13.79 -9.46
N SER A 131 -11.62 -13.36 -8.97
CA SER A 131 -12.78 -13.02 -9.81
C SER A 131 -12.72 -11.59 -10.35
N THR A 132 -11.92 -10.71 -9.73
CA THR A 132 -11.73 -9.35 -10.22
C THR A 132 -10.93 -9.37 -11.53
N GLU A 133 -11.28 -8.51 -12.48
CA GLU A 133 -10.56 -8.37 -13.75
C GLU A 133 -9.06 -8.12 -13.50
N GLY A 134 -8.18 -8.87 -14.16
CA GLY A 134 -6.72 -8.86 -13.91
C GLY A 134 -6.25 -9.70 -12.71
N GLY A 135 -7.17 -10.11 -11.83
CA GLY A 135 -6.87 -10.81 -10.56
C GLY A 135 -6.75 -12.33 -10.67
N ARG A 136 -7.17 -12.96 -11.77
CA ARG A 136 -7.22 -14.43 -11.94
C ARG A 136 -5.97 -15.19 -11.51
N ARG A 137 -4.78 -14.62 -11.71
CA ARG A 137 -3.48 -15.22 -11.36
C ARG A 137 -2.82 -14.60 -10.11
N LEU A 138 -3.57 -13.88 -9.27
CA LEU A 138 -3.05 -13.26 -8.04
C LEU A 138 -3.27 -14.11 -6.78
N GLY A 139 -4.00 -15.23 -6.89
CA GLY A 139 -4.18 -16.15 -5.77
C GLY A 139 -2.86 -16.64 -5.17
N GLY A 140 -1.90 -17.05 -6.02
CA GLY A 140 -0.59 -17.50 -5.54
C GLY A 140 0.21 -16.40 -4.84
N MET A 141 0.15 -15.16 -5.34
CA MET A 141 0.77 -14.01 -4.69
C MET A 141 0.14 -13.70 -3.33
N LEU A 142 -1.19 -13.79 -3.22
CA LEU A 142 -1.90 -13.66 -1.95
C LEU A 142 -1.47 -14.75 -0.95
N ASP A 143 -1.43 -16.01 -1.41
CA ASP A 143 -1.03 -17.16 -0.60
C ASP A 143 0.42 -17.00 -0.09
N GLU A 144 1.33 -16.55 -0.97
CA GLU A 144 2.74 -16.29 -0.65
C GLU A 144 2.92 -15.15 0.36
N LEU A 145 2.29 -13.99 0.11
CA LEU A 145 2.35 -12.84 1.01
C LEU A 145 1.85 -13.19 2.42
N MET A 146 0.82 -14.03 2.51
CA MET A 146 0.23 -14.40 3.79
C MET A 146 1.10 -15.38 4.59
N THR A 147 1.65 -16.40 3.94
CA THR A 147 2.21 -17.59 4.61
C THR A 147 3.72 -17.61 4.68
N THR A 148 4.41 -16.88 3.79
CA THR A 148 5.88 -16.87 3.81
C THR A 148 6.40 -15.94 4.90
N ARG A 149 7.52 -16.35 5.49
CA ARG A 149 8.31 -15.52 6.42
C ARG A 149 9.31 -14.71 5.59
N THR A 150 8.77 -13.80 4.78
CA THR A 150 9.56 -12.90 3.94
C THR A 150 8.88 -11.54 3.91
N ALA A 151 9.68 -10.48 3.92
CA ALA A 151 9.18 -9.12 3.81
C ALA A 151 8.53 -8.90 2.43
N PRO A 152 7.40 -8.16 2.34
CA PRO A 152 6.86 -7.74 1.06
C PRO A 152 7.91 -7.01 0.22
N PRO A 153 7.90 -7.14 -1.13
CA PRO A 153 8.98 -6.64 -1.99
C PRO A 153 8.89 -5.12 -2.23
N ILE A 154 9.05 -4.32 -1.17
CA ILE A 154 8.75 -2.88 -1.14
C ILE A 154 9.43 -2.10 -2.27
N THR A 155 10.72 -2.30 -2.51
CA THR A 155 11.46 -1.60 -3.58
C THR A 155 10.82 -1.74 -4.96
N SER A 156 10.34 -2.94 -5.30
CA SER A 156 9.71 -3.21 -6.59
C SER A 156 8.36 -2.49 -6.71
N MET A 157 7.59 -2.47 -5.62
CA MET A 157 6.28 -1.82 -5.57
C MET A 157 6.40 -0.30 -5.70
N LEU A 158 7.36 0.29 -4.99
CA LEU A 158 7.65 1.72 -5.08
C LEU A 158 8.05 2.11 -6.49
N THR A 159 8.91 1.31 -7.12
CA THR A 159 9.33 1.55 -8.50
C THR A 159 8.14 1.52 -9.45
N ALA A 160 7.21 0.57 -9.26
CA ALA A 160 5.98 0.49 -10.05
C ALA A 160 5.03 1.68 -9.81
N LEU A 161 5.08 2.29 -8.63
CA LEU A 161 4.39 3.55 -8.29
C LEU A 161 5.15 4.81 -8.76
N GLY A 162 6.31 4.68 -9.41
CA GLY A 162 7.15 5.81 -9.81
C GLY A 162 7.93 6.46 -8.66
N LEU A 163 7.99 5.81 -7.50
CA LEU A 163 8.71 6.24 -6.31
C LEU A 163 10.09 5.60 -6.23
N GLU A 164 11.06 6.31 -5.64
CA GLU A 164 12.41 5.81 -5.43
C GLU A 164 12.81 5.89 -3.96
N LEU A 165 13.43 4.79 -3.47
CA LEU A 165 14.13 4.76 -2.18
C LEU A 165 15.45 5.52 -2.28
N LYS A 166 15.58 6.65 -1.59
CA LYS A 166 16.86 7.36 -1.44
C LYS A 166 17.38 7.25 0.00
N SER A 167 18.66 6.95 0.17
CA SER A 167 19.28 6.96 1.50
C SER A 167 19.61 8.40 1.91
N ARG A 168 18.99 8.93 2.97
CA ARG A 168 19.41 10.21 3.55
C ARG A 168 20.52 10.01 4.58
N LYS A 169 21.64 10.72 4.43
CA LYS A 169 22.63 10.86 5.51
C LYS A 169 22.04 11.80 6.58
N THR A 170 21.94 11.35 7.82
CA THR A 170 21.58 12.22 8.94
C THR A 170 22.79 13.08 9.30
N GLY A 171 22.69 14.39 9.08
CA GLY A 171 23.66 15.36 9.57
C GLY A 171 23.46 15.59 11.07
N GLY A 172 24.50 15.33 11.86
CA GLY A 172 24.75 15.95 13.17
C GLY A 172 23.62 15.92 14.21
N ALA A 173 23.40 14.78 14.87
CA ALA A 173 22.95 14.76 16.26
C ALA A 173 23.47 13.49 16.95
N ARG A 174 24.10 13.68 18.10
CA ARG A 174 24.78 12.74 19.01
C ARG A 174 24.43 11.25 18.80
N ARG A 175 25.45 10.48 18.41
CA ARG A 175 25.57 8.99 18.41
C ARG A 175 24.32 8.27 18.95
N LEU A 176 23.48 7.79 18.03
CA LEU A 176 22.60 6.59 18.08
C LEU A 176 21.50 6.72 16.99
N ALA A 177 21.85 6.75 15.70
CA ALA A 177 20.84 6.58 14.65
C ALA A 177 21.48 6.22 13.31
N GLY A 178 21.25 4.98 12.87
CA GLY A 178 21.54 4.55 11.50
C GLY A 178 20.79 5.38 10.46
N ARG A 179 21.26 5.31 9.22
CA ARG A 179 20.69 5.97 8.04
C ARG A 179 19.17 5.80 7.99
N ARG A 180 18.40 6.89 7.89
CA ARG A 180 16.96 6.83 7.66
C ARG A 180 16.70 6.88 6.14
N PRO A 181 16.18 5.82 5.52
CA PRO A 181 15.72 5.88 4.13
C PRO A 181 14.60 6.93 3.98
N THR A 182 14.64 7.70 2.90
CA THR A 182 13.61 8.68 2.55
C THR A 182 13.22 8.48 1.10
N PHE A 183 11.94 8.56 0.81
CA PHE A 183 11.42 8.53 -0.55
C PHE A 183 11.57 9.87 -1.22
N ALA A 184 11.97 9.83 -2.49
CA ALA A 184 11.81 10.97 -3.37
C ALA A 184 11.14 10.49 -4.66
N THR A 185 10.43 11.39 -5.31
CA THR A 185 10.17 11.24 -6.74
C THR A 185 11.52 11.16 -7.46
N ARG A 186 11.63 10.30 -8.48
CA ARG A 186 12.78 10.33 -9.38
C ARG A 186 12.86 11.75 -9.93
N GLN A 187 13.91 12.51 -9.59
CA GLN A 187 14.08 13.87 -10.08
C GLN A 187 14.25 13.82 -11.59
N GLY A 188 13.16 14.11 -12.29
CA GLY A 188 13.08 14.50 -13.69
C GLY A 188 11.94 15.49 -13.76
N LEU A 189 12.29 16.77 -13.65
CA LEU A 189 11.50 17.96 -14.00
C LEU A 189 10.06 17.68 -14.46
N VAL A 190 9.07 17.87 -13.59
CA VAL A 190 7.70 18.17 -14.01
C VAL A 190 7.62 19.69 -14.09
N THR A 191 8.03 20.26 -15.22
CA THR A 191 7.63 21.62 -15.56
C THR A 191 6.18 21.56 -16.00
N THR A 192 5.28 22.12 -15.19
CA THR A 192 3.99 22.58 -15.69
C THR A 192 4.26 23.82 -16.55
N HIS A 193 4.52 23.63 -17.83
CA HIS A 193 4.45 24.75 -18.78
C HIS A 193 2.98 25.00 -19.11
N LEU A 194 2.36 25.90 -18.35
CA LEU A 194 1.39 26.82 -18.93
C LEU A 194 2.21 27.81 -19.76
N GLU A 195 2.26 27.57 -21.06
CA GLU A 195 2.13 28.56 -22.14
C GLU A 195 2.69 28.00 -23.45
N GLY A 196 1.88 28.08 -24.50
CA GLY A 196 2.38 28.39 -25.83
C GLY A 196 3.06 27.28 -26.63
N SER A 197 2.27 26.70 -27.52
CA SER A 197 2.67 26.23 -28.86
C SER A 197 3.04 24.74 -29.06
N ARG A 198 2.14 24.11 -29.81
CA ARG A 198 2.32 23.17 -30.92
C ARG A 198 3.66 22.42 -30.97
N SER A 199 3.63 21.14 -30.59
CA SER A 199 4.03 20.01 -31.44
C SER A 199 3.86 18.72 -30.63
N GLY A 200 3.07 17.78 -31.16
CA GLY A 200 2.68 16.58 -30.45
C GLY A 200 3.84 15.61 -30.26
N ILE A 201 3.98 15.10 -29.04
CA ILE A 201 4.42 13.75 -28.69
C ILE A 201 3.75 13.40 -27.35
N THR A 202 3.08 12.26 -27.34
CA THR A 202 2.13 11.78 -26.34
C THR A 202 2.76 11.58 -24.95
N SER A 203 2.24 12.29 -23.95
CA SER A 203 2.53 12.06 -22.54
C SER A 203 1.60 10.97 -21.98
N MET A 204 2.16 9.88 -21.50
CA MET A 204 1.46 8.91 -20.65
C MET A 204 2.46 8.36 -19.65
N GLN A 205 2.21 8.55 -18.34
CA GLN A 205 2.26 7.45 -17.34
C GLN A 205 2.26 7.88 -15.85
N ALA A 206 2.43 9.16 -15.48
CA ALA A 206 2.36 9.56 -14.06
C ALA A 206 0.92 9.89 -13.57
N THR A 207 -0.01 10.19 -14.48
CA THR A 207 -1.35 10.71 -14.15
C THR A 207 -2.40 9.66 -13.76
N ARG A 208 -2.08 8.37 -13.81
CA ARG A 208 -3.07 7.27 -13.64
C ARG A 208 -3.10 6.62 -12.26
N TRP A 209 -2.13 6.93 -11.40
CA TRP A 209 -1.97 6.32 -10.08
C TRP A 209 -2.45 7.23 -8.94
N TRP A 210 -2.41 8.54 -9.17
CA TRP A 210 -2.90 9.57 -8.25
C TRP A 210 -4.22 10.13 -8.78
N PRO A 211 -5.19 10.45 -7.90
CA PRO A 211 -6.29 11.32 -8.28
C PRO A 211 -5.67 12.63 -8.75
N SER A 212 -5.90 13.00 -10.00
CA SER A 212 -5.66 14.37 -10.42
C SER A 212 -6.65 15.22 -9.61
N THR A 213 -6.13 16.07 -8.71
CA THR A 213 -6.92 17.08 -8.00
C THR A 213 -7.33 18.17 -8.99
N THR A 214 -8.17 17.81 -9.95
CA THR A 214 -8.88 18.75 -10.81
C THR A 214 -10.32 18.26 -10.94
N ALA A 215 -10.95 18.01 -9.80
CA ALA A 215 -12.39 18.16 -9.71
C ALA A 215 -12.66 19.67 -9.79
N GLY A 216 -13.21 20.12 -10.93
CA GLY A 216 -13.60 21.49 -11.13
C GLY A 216 -14.58 21.92 -10.03
N ILE A 217 -14.12 22.86 -9.19
CA ILE A 217 -15.04 23.74 -8.47
C ILE A 217 -15.64 24.62 -9.56
N THR A 218 -16.82 24.22 -10.03
CA THR A 218 -17.64 25.09 -10.86
C THR A 218 -18.17 26.15 -9.91
N GLU A 219 -17.72 27.40 -10.06
CA GLU A 219 -18.34 28.54 -9.39
C GLU A 219 -19.85 28.48 -9.63
N VAL A 220 -20.60 28.29 -8.55
CA VAL A 220 -22.03 28.59 -8.54
C VAL A 220 -22.12 30.11 -8.61
N ARG A 221 -22.33 30.63 -9.81
CA ARG A 221 -22.81 32.01 -9.98
C ARG A 221 -24.23 32.07 -9.41
N THR A 222 -24.38 32.73 -8.27
CA THR A 222 -25.62 33.41 -7.87
C THR A 222 -25.60 34.83 -8.38
#